data_AF-A0A031JRI6-F1
#
_entry.id   AF-A0A031JRI6-F1
#
_cell.length_a   1.000
_cell.length_b   1.000
_cell.length_c   1.000
_cell.angle_alpha   90.00
_cell.angle_beta   90.00
_cell.angle_gamma   90.00
#
_symmetry.space_group_name_H-M   'P 1'
#
loop_
_entity.id
_entity.type
_entity.pdbx_description
1 polymer ?
#
loop_
_entity_poly.entity_id
_entity_poly.type
_entity_poly.pdbx_seq_one_letter_code
_entity_poly.pdbx_strand_id
1 'polypeptide(L)' 'MHFYAASDAPPRYVAPILREIEDYLAGSPMSVTTFGTKAMGDPRFIYTLRQGRDPSSRTVERVRNFMRGEAAHA' A
#
# COMPACT_ATOMS: atom_id res chain seq x y z
N MET A 1 21.85 -9.27 -7.05
CA MET A 1 21.35 -7.96 -6.56
C MET A 1 20.76 -7.24 -7.77
N HIS A 2 19.47 -7.42 -8.07
CA HIS A 2 18.88 -6.80 -9.26
C HIS A 2 18.63 -5.31 -9.01
N PHE A 3 19.43 -4.49 -9.70
CA PHE A 3 19.25 -3.06 -9.88
C PHE A 3 18.03 -2.82 -10.79
N TYR A 4 17.30 -1.74 -10.49
CA TYR A 4 16.13 -1.27 -11.24
C TYR A 4 16.53 -0.93 -12.68
N ALA A 5 16.02 -1.69 -13.64
CA ALA A 5 16.08 -1.34 -15.06
C ALA A 5 14.71 -1.58 -15.69
N ALA A 6 14.17 -0.49 -16.24
CA ALA A 6 13.15 -0.43 -17.28
C ALA A 6 11.80 -1.13 -17.02
N SER A 7 10.84 -0.38 -16.47
CA SER A 7 9.39 -0.47 -16.77
C SER A 7 8.65 0.67 -16.06
N ASP A 8 8.70 1.88 -16.60
CA ASP A 8 7.92 3.04 -16.12
C ASP A 8 6.47 3.04 -16.66
N ALA A 9 5.98 1.87 -17.07
CA ALA A 9 4.58 1.64 -17.36
C ALA A 9 3.94 1.12 -16.07
N PRO A 10 2.94 1.82 -15.50
CA PRO A 10 2.22 1.28 -14.36
C PRO A 10 1.66 -0.09 -14.75
N PRO A 11 1.68 -1.09 -13.85
CA PRO A 11 1.06 -2.37 -14.14
C PRO A 11 -0.36 -2.11 -14.65
N ARG A 12 -0.70 -2.68 -15.82
CA ARG A 12 -2.01 -2.49 -16.48
C ARG A 12 -3.21 -2.79 -15.57
N TYR A 13 -2.95 -3.48 -14.47
CA TYR A 13 -3.84 -3.62 -13.33
C TYR A 13 -3.13 -3.11 -12.07
N VAL A 14 -3.49 -1.91 -11.63
CA VAL A 14 -3.13 -1.41 -10.30
C VAL A 14 -4.14 -2.01 -9.33
N ALA A 15 -3.69 -2.77 -8.33
CA ALA A 15 -4.62 -3.37 -7.36
C ALA A 15 -5.53 -2.26 -6.77
N PRO A 16 -6.86 -2.41 -6.75
CA PRO A 16 -7.77 -1.34 -6.31
C PRO A 16 -7.42 -0.79 -4.92
N ILE A 17 -6.93 -1.65 -4.03
CA ILE A 17 -6.48 -1.26 -2.68
C ILE A 17 -5.25 -0.35 -2.68
N LEU A 18 -4.36 -0.44 -3.68
CA LEU A 18 -3.20 0.44 -3.77
C LEU A 18 -3.63 1.88 -3.98
N ARG A 19 -4.66 2.11 -4.81
CA ARG A 19 -5.21 3.44 -5.01
C ARG A 19 -5.81 4.02 -3.72
N GLU A 20 -6.60 3.22 -3.00
CA GLU A 20 -7.18 3.61 -1.70
C GLU A 20 -6.09 4.02 -0.69
N ILE A 21 -4.98 3.27 -0.63
CA ILE A 21 -3.84 3.59 0.25
C ILE A 21 -3.18 4.91 -0.18
N GLU A 22 -2.97 5.13 -1.48
CA GLU A 22 -2.34 6.35 -1.98
C GLU A 22 -3.18 7.59 -1.70
N ASP A 23 -4.50 7.50 -1.88
CA ASP A 23 -5.43 8.59 -1.55
C ASP A 23 -5.44 8.87 -0.03
N TYR A 24 -5.39 7.83 0.82
CA TYR A 24 -5.26 7.98 2.28
C TYR A 24 -3.95 8.67 2.68
N LEU A 25 -2.83 8.28 2.07
CA LEU A 25 -1.52 8.85 2.38
C LEU A 25 -1.37 10.28 1.85
N ALA A 26 -2.07 10.66 0.78
CA ALA A 26 -2.06 12.04 0.29
C ALA A 26 -2.61 13.04 1.32
N GLY A 27 -3.53 12.61 2.19
CA GLY A 27 -4.10 13.41 3.28
C GLY A 27 -3.41 13.24 4.63
N SER A 28 -2.40 12.37 4.74
CA SER A 28 -1.77 12.00 6.02
C SER A 28 -0.27 12.38 6.02
N PRO A 29 0.30 12.84 7.15
CA PRO A 29 1.75 13.01 7.26
C PRO A 29 2.53 11.67 7.31
N MET A 30 1.82 10.53 7.23
CA MET A 30 2.40 9.20 7.35
C MET A 30 3.18 8.80 6.08
N SER A 31 4.39 8.26 6.24
CA SER A 31 5.15 7.71 5.12
C SER A 31 4.62 6.33 4.67
N VAL A 32 4.84 5.98 3.40
CA VAL A 32 4.51 4.64 2.84
C VAL A 32 5.12 3.49 3.66
N THR A 33 6.35 3.67 4.12
CA THR A 33 7.07 2.66 4.92
C THR A 33 6.44 2.51 6.29
N THR A 34 6.12 3.64 6.94
CA THR A 34 5.45 3.66 8.25
C THR A 34 4.06 3.01 8.15
N PHE A 35 3.32 3.30 7.10
CA PHE A 35 2.02 2.68 6.84
C PHE A 35 2.15 1.16 6.70
N GLY A 36 3.06 0.68 5.85
CA GLY A 36 3.27 -0.75 5.65
C GLY A 36 3.60 -1.48 6.96
N THR A 37 4.48 -0.90 7.77
CA THR A 37 4.82 -1.42 9.10
C THR A 37 3.63 -1.41 10.05
N LYS A 38 2.86 -0.32 10.14
CA LYS A 38 1.71 -0.23 11.07
C LYS A 38 0.54 -1.13 10.65
N ALA A 39 0.18 -1.14 9.36
CA ALA A 39 -0.98 -1.89 8.85
C ALA A 39 -0.70 -3.40 8.77
N MET A 40 0.47 -3.75 8.24
CA MET A 40 0.80 -5.12 7.82
C MET A 40 2.03 -5.70 8.52
N GLY A 41 2.79 -4.92 9.28
CA GLY A 41 4.08 -5.34 9.82
C GLY A 41 5.19 -5.45 8.77
N ASP A 42 4.98 -4.92 7.56
CA ASP A 42 5.91 -5.02 6.44
C ASP A 42 6.17 -3.64 5.80
N PRO A 43 7.37 -3.06 5.98
CA PRO A 43 7.71 -1.76 5.40
C PRO A 43 7.72 -1.76 3.86
N ARG A 44 7.86 -2.93 3.22
CA ARG A 44 7.89 -3.07 1.76
C ARG A 44 6.51 -3.36 1.18
N PHE A 45 5.46 -3.42 1.99
CA PHE A 45 4.13 -3.83 1.57
C PHE A 45 3.63 -3.05 0.33
N ILE A 46 3.59 -1.72 0.41
CA ILE A 46 3.14 -0.84 -0.69
C ILE A 46 4.04 -0.98 -1.92
N TYR A 47 5.36 -1.09 -1.71
CA TYR A 47 6.30 -1.32 -2.81
C TYR A 47 5.97 -2.60 -3.56
N THR A 48 5.69 -3.71 -2.85
CA THR A 48 5.30 -4.97 -3.50
C THR A 48 3.98 -4.85 -4.25
N LEU A 49 3.00 -4.09 -3.75
CA LEU A 49 1.75 -3.82 -4.47
C LEU A 49 1.99 -3.05 -5.77
N ARG A 50 2.89 -2.05 -5.76
CA ARG A 50 3.29 -1.29 -6.95
C ARG A 50 3.99 -2.16 -8.00
N GLN A 51 4.66 -3.22 -7.58
CA GLN A 51 5.25 -4.23 -8.46
C GLN A 51 4.23 -5.24 -9.02
N GLY A 52 2.93 -5.04 -8.78
CA GLY A 52 1.88 -5.91 -9.30
C GLY A 52 1.57 -7.12 -8.42
N ARG A 53 1.97 -7.11 -7.14
CA ARG A 53 1.53 -8.14 -6.19
C ARG A 53 0.01 -8.07 -6.05
N ASP A 54 -0.63 -9.23 -6.13
CA ASP A 54 -2.05 -9.38 -5.86
C ASP A 54 -2.28 -9.67 -4.35
N PRO A 55 -2.86 -8.74 -3.58
CA PRO A 55 -3.17 -8.97 -2.18
C PRO A 55 -4.42 -9.85 -2.03
N SER A 56 -4.35 -10.84 -1.14
CA SER A 56 -5.54 -11.63 -0.76
C SER A 56 -6.65 -10.75 -0.18
N SER A 57 -7.91 -11.20 -0.26
CA SER A 57 -9.05 -10.50 0.34
C SER A 57 -8.85 -10.18 1.83
N ARG A 58 -8.22 -11.09 2.59
CA ARG A 58 -7.87 -10.88 4.01
C ARG A 58 -6.87 -9.74 4.19
N THR A 59 -5.88 -9.63 3.30
CA THR A 59 -4.91 -8.52 3.29
C THR A 59 -5.62 -7.20 3.01
N VAL A 60 -6.48 -7.17 2.00
CA VAL A 60 -7.26 -5.97 1.64
C VAL A 60 -8.13 -5.52 2.81
N GLU A 61 -8.84 -6.45 3.45
CA GLU A 61 -9.69 -6.16 4.60
C GLU A 61 -8.89 -5.61 5.79
N ARG A 62 -7.73 -6.21 6.10
CA ARG A 62 -6.85 -5.72 7.17
C ARG A 62 -6.36 -4.30 6.91
N VAL A 63 -5.97 -3.99 5.67
CA VAL A 63 -5.53 -2.65 5.28
C VAL A 63 -6.68 -1.65 5.40
N ARG A 64 -7.89 -2.00 4.94
CA ARG A 64 -9.08 -1.15 5.07
C ARG A 64 -9.47 -0.91 6.53
N ASN A 65 -9.40 -1.95 7.37
CA ASN A 65 -9.63 -1.82 8.81
C ASN A 65 -8.62 -0.88 9.47
N PHE A 66 -7.35 -0.98 9.08
CA PHE A 66 -6.31 -0.07 9.56
C PHE A 66 -6.60 1.39 9.17
N MET A 67 -6.89 1.66 7.89
CA MET A 67 -7.23 3.02 7.43
C MET A 67 -8.45 3.60 8.14
N ARG A 68 -9.51 2.80 8.34
CA ARG A 68 -10.70 3.23 9.10
C ARG A 68 -10.39 3.48 10.57
N GLY A 69 -9.56 2.64 11.19
CA GLY A 69 -9.17 2.78 12.58
C GLY A 69 -8.36 4.05 12.84
N GLU A 70 -7.31 4.30 12.05
CA GLU A 70 -6.51 5.53 12.18
C GLU A 70 -7.34 6.79 11.85
N ALA A 71 -8.22 6.74 10.84
CA ALA A 71 -9.11 7.87 10.54
C ALA A 71 -10.11 8.18 11.66
N ALA A 72 -10.48 7.21 12.49
CA ALA A 72 -11.33 7.43 13.66
C ALA A 72 -10.55 7.97 14.88
N HIS A 73 -9.21 7.92 14.84
CA HIS A 73 -8.32 8.36 15.92
C HIS A 73 -7.54 9.65 15.61
N ALA A 74 -7.71 10.22 14.42
CA ALA A 74 -7.09 11.48 13.96
C ALA A 74 -8.10 12.63 14.02
#